data_AF-A0A7S0HD81-F1
#
_entry.id   AF-A0A7S0HD81-F1
#
_cell.length_a   1.000
_cell.length_b   1.000
_cell.length_c   1.000
_cell.angle_alpha   90.00
_cell.angle_beta   90.00
_cell.angle_gamma   90.00
#
_symmetry.space_group_name_H-M   'P 1'
#
loop_
_entity.id
_entity.type
_entity.pdbx_description
1 polymer ?
#
loop_
_entity_poly.entity_id
_entity_poly.type
_entity_poly.pdbx_seq_one_letter_code
_entity_poly.pdbx_strand_id
1 'polypeptide(L)'
;PHASMYIQAKDDLPHASMYIKEADVATTTLRFEVGTRVECNCGGWEAGTIVKQFYRQSSFPPGTFAPYQVRLDNGKLIYAPIDEDRVCRAYTGEAAPADGEDFEDNDEEIPDEKKLAVTVITGFLGAGKTTLVNYVLNEDHGKKICVIENEFGAINIDTGLVAENMKVAEEVISMDNGCACCTVRGDLVRSLQGLKKKLEKFDMVMFETTGLADPAPIMKTFQQPEIMTHFRVDGVVCLVDSMFLKDHINEVRPEGTVNEAVQQVAF
;
A
#
# COMPACT_ATOMS: atom_id res chain seq x y z
N PRO A 1 -8.50 -32.62 -11.82
CA PRO A 1 -7.22 -32.61 -11.08
C PRO A 1 -6.31 -31.49 -11.62
N HIS A 2 -6.18 -30.30 -11.04
CA HIS A 2 -6.38 -29.83 -9.67
C HIS A 2 -7.01 -28.44 -9.72
N ALA A 3 -8.10 -28.24 -8.98
CA ALA A 3 -8.64 -26.92 -8.66
C ALA A 3 -7.63 -26.21 -7.74
N SER A 4 -6.98 -25.18 -8.26
CA SER A 4 -6.07 -24.29 -7.51
C SER A 4 -6.67 -22.90 -7.56
N MET A 5 -7.63 -22.65 -6.68
CA MET A 5 -8.30 -21.36 -6.57
C MET A 5 -8.91 -21.25 -5.19
N TYR A 6 -8.11 -20.88 -4.19
CA TYR A 6 -8.66 -20.30 -2.96
C TYR A 6 -7.65 -19.28 -2.40
N ILE A 7 -8.21 -18.13 -2.00
CA ILE A 7 -7.59 -17.02 -1.26
C ILE A 7 -6.87 -15.98 -2.14
N GLN A 8 -7.62 -15.36 -3.06
CA GLN A 8 -7.54 -13.91 -3.21
C GLN A 8 -8.82 -13.30 -2.65
N ALA A 9 -8.67 -12.29 -1.79
CA ALA A 9 -9.74 -11.40 -1.40
C ALA A 9 -10.17 -10.58 -2.63
N LYS A 10 -11.00 -11.19 -3.49
CA LYS A 10 -11.93 -10.62 -4.46
C LYS A 10 -12.43 -11.79 -5.33
N ASP A 11 -13.74 -12.03 -5.24
CA ASP A 11 -14.57 -12.73 -6.23
C ASP A 11 -14.81 -14.25 -6.14
N ASP A 12 -14.27 -14.98 -5.17
CA ASP A 12 -14.81 -16.32 -4.81
C ASP A 12 -14.87 -16.48 -3.30
N LEU A 13 -15.98 -16.05 -2.69
CA LEU A 13 -16.27 -16.38 -1.29
C LEU A 13 -16.34 -17.92 -1.19
N PRO A 14 -15.54 -18.56 -0.31
CA PRO A 14 -15.69 -19.99 -0.07
C PRO A 14 -17.14 -20.26 0.39
N HIS A 15 -17.71 -21.37 -0.09
CA HIS A 15 -19.06 -21.79 0.30
C HIS A 15 -19.18 -21.74 1.83
N ALA A 16 -20.31 -21.21 2.34
CA ALA A 16 -20.56 -21.02 3.77
C ALA A 16 -20.35 -22.28 4.64
N SER A 17 -20.33 -23.47 4.03
CA SER A 17 -20.00 -24.75 4.66
C SER A 17 -18.54 -24.91 5.08
N MET A 18 -17.64 -24.03 4.66
CA MET A 18 -16.20 -24.11 4.97
C MET A 18 -15.84 -23.45 6.30
N TYR A 19 -16.66 -22.54 6.83
CA TYR A 19 -16.37 -21.83 8.08
C TYR A 19 -16.87 -22.60 9.31
N ILE A 20 -16.19 -22.41 10.44
CA ILE A 20 -16.60 -22.93 11.75
C ILE A 20 -17.81 -22.12 12.22
N LYS A 21 -18.87 -22.79 12.69
CA LYS A 21 -20.04 -22.11 13.24
C LYS A 21 -19.81 -21.78 14.71
N GLU A 22 -20.43 -20.70 15.18
CA GLU A 22 -20.35 -20.22 16.57
C GLU A 22 -20.65 -21.33 17.60
N ALA A 23 -21.64 -22.17 17.33
CA ALA A 23 -22.01 -23.30 18.18
C ALA A 23 -20.91 -24.35 18.33
N ASP A 24 -19.99 -24.45 17.36
CA ASP A 24 -18.94 -25.46 17.29
C ASP A 24 -17.59 -24.92 17.80
N VAL A 25 -17.45 -23.61 18.05
CA VAL A 25 -16.18 -22.98 18.47
C VAL A 25 -15.65 -23.61 19.76
N ALA A 26 -16.51 -23.88 20.73
CA ALA A 26 -16.11 -24.42 22.04
C ALA A 26 -15.64 -25.89 21.98
N THR A 27 -16.01 -26.63 20.94
CA THR A 27 -15.69 -28.07 20.80
C THR A 27 -14.66 -28.34 19.70
N THR A 28 -14.40 -27.36 18.83
CA THR A 28 -13.43 -27.47 17.75
C THR A 28 -12.01 -27.33 18.29
N THR A 29 -11.16 -28.34 18.05
CA THR A 29 -9.73 -28.27 18.35
C THR A 29 -8.96 -27.95 17.07
N LEU A 30 -8.20 -26.85 17.08
CA LEU A 30 -7.37 -26.42 15.96
C LEU A 30 -5.95 -26.98 16.08
N ARG A 31 -5.31 -27.28 14.94
CA ARG A 31 -3.97 -27.89 14.88
C ARG A 31 -2.82 -26.95 15.28
N PHE A 32 -2.98 -25.65 15.11
CA PHE A 32 -1.91 -24.67 15.36
C PHE A 32 -2.34 -23.60 16.38
N GLU A 33 -1.49 -23.33 17.37
CA GLU A 33 -1.70 -22.26 18.36
C GLU A 33 -1.29 -20.88 17.81
N VAL A 34 -1.78 -19.81 18.43
CA VAL A 34 -1.28 -18.44 18.16
C VAL A 34 0.23 -18.39 18.44
N GLY A 35 0.99 -17.74 17.55
CA GLY A 35 2.45 -17.74 17.55
C GLY A 35 3.09 -18.87 16.74
N THR A 36 2.31 -19.90 16.34
CA THR A 36 2.83 -21.01 15.54
C THR A 36 3.23 -20.55 14.13
N ARG A 37 4.39 -21.00 13.66
CA ARG A 37 4.85 -20.81 12.27
C ARG A 37 4.18 -21.80 11.32
N VAL A 38 3.64 -21.26 10.23
CA VAL A 38 2.90 -22.02 9.22
C VAL A 38 3.25 -21.58 7.80
N GLU A 39 2.91 -22.41 6.82
CA GLU A 39 2.82 -22.00 5.42
C GLU A 39 1.35 -22.01 5.00
N CYS A 40 0.93 -20.98 4.27
CA CYS A 40 -0.42 -20.84 3.74
C CYS A 40 -0.40 -20.85 2.21
N ASN A 41 -1.38 -21.52 1.61
CA ASN A 41 -1.52 -21.62 0.16
C ASN A 41 -2.34 -20.44 -0.38
N CYS A 42 -1.67 -19.46 -0.98
CA CYS A 42 -2.24 -18.24 -1.55
C CYS A 42 -2.16 -18.20 -3.09
N GLY A 43 -2.17 -19.37 -3.74
CA GLY A 43 -1.72 -19.53 -5.15
C GLY A 43 -0.24 -19.91 -5.27
N GLY A 44 0.43 -19.98 -4.12
CA GLY A 44 1.77 -20.49 -3.84
C GLY A 44 1.90 -20.65 -2.31
N TRP A 45 2.93 -21.35 -1.83
CA TRP A 45 3.16 -21.49 -0.39
C TRP A 45 3.89 -20.25 0.13
N GLU A 46 3.25 -19.51 1.02
CA GLU A 46 3.82 -18.35 1.70
C GLU A 46 3.90 -18.62 3.20
N ALA A 47 5.05 -18.32 3.81
CA ALA A 47 5.26 -18.51 5.23
C ALA A 47 4.68 -17.36 6.06
N GLY A 48 4.22 -17.68 7.27
CA GLY A 48 3.62 -16.72 8.18
C GLY A 48 3.46 -17.28 9.60
N THR A 49 2.88 -16.47 10.46
CA THR A 49 2.64 -16.79 11.86
C THR A 49 1.15 -16.67 12.17
N ILE A 50 0.59 -17.66 12.87
CA ILE A 50 -0.79 -17.60 13.37
C ILE A 50 -0.89 -16.45 14.36
N VAL A 51 -1.74 -15.46 14.09
CA VAL A 51 -1.96 -14.32 14.99
C VAL A 51 -3.29 -14.41 15.73
N LYS A 52 -4.25 -15.17 15.22
CA LYS A 52 -5.56 -15.36 15.87
C LYS A 52 -6.18 -16.69 15.49
N GLN A 53 -6.84 -17.33 16.44
CA GLN A 53 -7.73 -18.46 16.20
C GLN A 53 -9.19 -18.00 16.19
N PHE A 54 -10.06 -18.71 15.47
CA PHE A 54 -11.49 -18.37 15.33
C PHE A 54 -11.67 -16.91 14.89
N TYR A 55 -11.00 -16.54 13.81
CA TYR A 55 -11.03 -15.19 13.26
C TYR A 55 -12.38 -14.89 12.60
N ARG A 56 -12.86 -13.65 12.77
CA ARG A 56 -14.10 -13.15 12.17
C ARG A 56 -13.89 -11.75 11.62
N GLN A 57 -14.55 -11.48 10.50
CA GLN A 57 -14.69 -10.14 9.93
C GLN A 57 -16.15 -9.89 9.53
N SER A 58 -16.50 -8.62 9.34
CA SER A 58 -17.88 -8.17 9.07
C SER A 58 -18.49 -8.75 7.78
N SER A 59 -17.67 -9.13 6.82
CA SER A 59 -18.11 -9.73 5.55
C SER A 59 -18.40 -11.22 5.62
N PHE A 60 -18.11 -11.89 6.73
CA PHE A 60 -18.46 -13.31 6.90
C PHE A 60 -19.94 -13.47 7.25
N PRO A 61 -20.56 -14.60 6.86
CA PRO A 61 -21.89 -14.95 7.35
C PRO A 61 -21.96 -14.83 8.88
N PRO A 62 -23.06 -14.29 9.45
CA PRO A 62 -23.21 -14.16 10.89
C PRO A 62 -22.99 -15.49 11.62
N GLY A 63 -22.25 -15.45 12.74
CA GLY A 63 -21.95 -16.62 13.55
C GLY A 63 -21.00 -17.62 12.89
N THR A 64 -20.17 -17.18 11.93
CA THR A 64 -19.14 -18.01 11.30
C THR A 64 -17.73 -17.46 11.51
N PHE A 65 -16.75 -18.37 11.59
CA PHE A 65 -15.37 -18.09 11.94
C PHE A 65 -14.42 -18.86 11.02
N ALA A 66 -13.35 -18.20 10.60
CA ALA A 66 -12.19 -18.85 10.00
C ALA A 66 -11.32 -19.45 11.11
N PRO A 67 -10.76 -20.67 10.95
CA PRO A 67 -9.83 -21.26 11.91
C PRO A 67 -8.70 -20.34 12.33
N TYR A 68 -8.05 -19.68 11.36
CA TYR A 68 -6.86 -18.89 11.61
C TYR A 68 -6.88 -17.55 10.89
N GLN A 69 -6.37 -16.52 11.55
CA GLN A 69 -5.76 -15.36 10.91
C GLN A 69 -4.24 -15.56 10.94
N VAL A 70 -3.60 -15.34 9.80
CA VAL A 70 -2.16 -15.53 9.63
C VAL A 70 -1.54 -14.22 9.15
N ARG A 71 -0.47 -13.79 9.82
CA ARG A 71 0.39 -12.71 9.34
C ARG A 71 1.52 -13.33 8.54
N LEU A 72 1.50 -13.14 7.22
CA LEU A 72 2.56 -13.59 6.33
C LEU A 72 3.85 -12.79 6.59
N ASP A 73 4.99 -13.36 6.21
CA ASP A 73 6.31 -12.73 6.41
C ASP A 73 6.45 -11.40 5.65
N ASN A 74 5.71 -11.24 4.56
CA ASN A 74 5.58 -9.98 3.82
C ASN A 74 4.70 -8.93 4.55
N GLY A 75 4.20 -9.23 5.75
CA GLY A 75 3.38 -8.36 6.58
C GLY A 75 1.88 -8.41 6.29
N LYS A 76 1.43 -9.11 5.23
CA LYS A 76 0.01 -9.21 4.88
C LYS A 76 -0.74 -10.09 5.88
N LEU A 77 -1.91 -9.61 6.32
CA LEU A 77 -2.87 -10.43 7.05
C LEU A 77 -3.77 -11.16 6.06
N ILE A 78 -3.84 -12.48 6.24
CA ILE A 78 -4.77 -13.37 5.54
C ILE A 78 -5.55 -14.17 6.57
N TYR A 79 -6.53 -14.93 6.11
CA TYR A 79 -7.18 -15.94 6.93
C TYR A 79 -7.20 -17.28 6.20
N ALA A 80 -7.03 -18.36 6.95
CA ALA A 80 -7.22 -19.72 6.45
C ALA A 80 -8.71 -20.08 6.62
N PRO A 81 -9.47 -20.32 5.53
CA PRO A 81 -10.89 -20.62 5.63
C PRO A 81 -11.20 -21.97 6.28
N ILE A 82 -10.24 -22.91 6.27
CA ILE A 82 -10.34 -24.26 6.83
C ILE A 82 -9.00 -24.70 7.43
N ASP A 83 -9.06 -25.59 8.42
CA ASP A 83 -7.88 -26.17 9.06
C ASP A 83 -7.47 -27.48 8.38
N GLU A 84 -6.93 -27.36 7.17
CA GLU A 84 -6.43 -28.50 6.39
C GLU A 84 -5.04 -28.21 5.81
N ASP A 85 -4.19 -29.24 5.69
CA ASP A 85 -2.82 -29.12 5.15
C ASP A 85 -2.75 -28.53 3.75
N ARG A 86 -3.83 -28.60 2.94
CA ARG A 86 -3.89 -27.98 1.61
C ARG A 86 -4.03 -26.46 1.65
N VAL A 87 -4.41 -25.90 2.80
CA VAL A 87 -4.61 -24.46 3.04
C VAL A 87 -3.55 -23.92 3.99
N CYS A 88 -3.32 -24.60 5.11
CA CYS A 88 -2.40 -24.18 6.16
C CYS A 88 -1.70 -25.41 6.75
N ARG A 89 -0.37 -25.41 6.72
CA ARG A 89 0.48 -26.51 7.21
C ARG A 89 1.63 -26.00 8.06
N ALA A 90 2.25 -26.88 8.84
CA ALA A 90 3.42 -26.54 9.64
C ALA A 90 4.58 -26.05 8.77
N TYR A 91 5.25 -24.98 9.19
CA TYR A 91 6.46 -24.48 8.54
C TYR A 91 7.65 -25.41 8.81
N THR A 92 8.41 -25.78 7.78
CA THR A 92 9.54 -26.72 7.87
C THR A 92 10.90 -26.09 7.54
N GLY A 93 10.95 -24.77 7.30
CA GLY A 93 12.19 -24.03 6.97
C GLY A 93 12.94 -23.44 8.18
N GLU A 94 14.03 -22.71 7.91
CA GLU A 94 14.84 -22.04 8.94
C GLU A 94 14.06 -20.89 9.61
N ALA A 95 14.27 -20.72 10.92
CA ALA A 95 13.54 -19.73 11.73
C ALA A 95 13.74 -18.30 11.20
N ALA A 96 12.65 -17.53 11.13
CA ALA A 96 12.73 -16.09 10.90
C ALA A 96 13.53 -15.42 12.02
N PRO A 97 14.22 -14.29 11.76
CA PRO A 97 14.99 -13.58 12.77
C PRO A 97 14.12 -13.26 14.00
N ALA A 98 14.74 -13.41 15.17
CA ALA A 98 14.12 -13.24 16.47
C ALA A 98 14.03 -11.74 16.82
N ASP A 99 13.18 -11.03 16.10
CA ASP A 99 12.78 -9.65 16.38
C ASP A 99 11.25 -9.56 16.29
N GLY A 100 10.62 -10.47 17.03
CA GLY A 100 9.27 -10.26 17.54
C GLY A 100 9.35 -9.28 18.72
N GLU A 101 9.40 -7.98 18.43
CA GLU A 101 8.81 -7.03 19.35
C GLU A 101 7.29 -7.20 19.25
N ASP A 102 6.69 -7.56 20.38
CA ASP A 102 5.26 -7.66 20.56
C ASP A 102 4.61 -6.32 20.18
N PHE A 103 4.08 -6.23 18.96
CA PHE A 103 3.10 -5.21 18.63
C PHE A 103 1.82 -5.58 19.37
N GLU A 104 1.68 -5.09 20.60
CA GLU A 104 0.37 -4.84 21.17
C GLU A 104 -0.38 -3.96 20.16
N ASP A 105 -1.47 -4.49 19.57
CA ASP A 105 -2.51 -3.67 18.93
C ASP A 105 -3.06 -2.75 20.03
N ASN A 106 -2.39 -1.63 20.27
CA ASN A 106 -3.02 -0.52 20.93
C ASN A 106 -3.91 0.12 19.85
N ASP A 107 -5.22 -0.11 19.97
CA ASP A 107 -6.28 0.64 19.28
C ASP A 107 -6.25 2.16 19.65
N GLU A 108 -5.11 2.71 20.04
CA GLU A 108 -4.90 4.14 20.24
C GLU A 108 -4.73 4.81 18.88
N GLU A 109 -5.80 5.48 18.45
CA GLU A 109 -5.80 6.36 17.29
C GLU A 109 -4.62 7.35 17.38
N ILE A 110 -3.68 7.26 16.43
CA ILE A 110 -2.53 8.17 16.36
C ILE A 110 -3.09 9.60 16.20
N PRO A 111 -2.81 10.54 17.13
CA PRO A 111 -3.26 11.91 16.99
C PRO A 111 -2.77 12.50 15.67
N ASP A 112 -3.59 13.32 15.00
CA ASP A 112 -3.25 13.83 13.67
C ASP A 112 -1.85 14.42 13.60
N GLU A 113 -1.41 15.16 14.63
CA GLU A 113 -0.07 15.77 14.76
C GLU A 113 1.10 14.78 14.66
N LYS A 114 0.89 13.52 15.09
CA LYS A 114 1.89 12.45 15.05
C LYS A 114 1.84 11.62 13.76
N LYS A 115 0.84 11.81 12.89
CA LYS A 115 0.79 11.18 11.58
C LYS A 115 1.84 11.80 10.66
N LEU A 116 2.42 10.97 9.79
CA LEU A 116 3.40 11.45 8.82
C LEU A 116 2.69 12.32 7.77
N ALA A 117 3.17 13.56 7.62
CA ALA A 117 2.60 14.53 6.70
C ALA A 117 2.96 14.18 5.26
N VAL A 118 1.96 14.21 4.37
CA VAL A 118 2.12 13.93 2.93
C VAL A 118 1.78 15.18 2.14
N THR A 119 2.72 15.64 1.31
CA THR A 119 2.50 16.68 0.32
C THR A 119 2.46 16.05 -1.07
N VAL A 120 1.35 16.21 -1.78
CA VAL A 120 1.22 15.72 -3.16
C VAL A 120 1.72 16.78 -4.13
N ILE A 121 2.70 16.44 -4.95
CA ILE A 121 3.25 17.31 -5.99
C ILE A 121 2.65 16.89 -7.34
N THR A 122 1.90 17.81 -7.94
CA THR A 122 1.19 17.57 -9.19
C THR A 122 1.45 18.67 -10.23
N GLY A 123 1.02 18.47 -11.48
CA GLY A 123 1.26 19.36 -12.61
C GLY A 123 1.49 18.59 -13.90
N PHE A 124 1.21 19.22 -15.05
CA PHE A 124 1.40 18.60 -16.36
C PHE A 124 2.87 18.30 -16.66
N LEU A 125 3.12 17.49 -17.71
CA LEU A 125 4.48 17.13 -18.13
C LEU A 125 5.29 18.39 -18.48
N GLY A 126 6.51 18.51 -17.97
CA GLY A 126 7.35 19.69 -18.19
C GLY A 126 7.12 20.85 -17.22
N ALA A 127 6.14 20.78 -16.30
CA ALA A 127 5.88 21.83 -15.32
C ALA A 127 6.99 22.02 -14.25
N GLY A 128 8.04 21.18 -14.26
CA GLY A 128 9.17 21.28 -13.32
C GLY A 128 9.00 20.55 -11.99
N LYS A 129 8.10 19.55 -11.90
CA LYS A 129 7.86 18.74 -10.68
C LYS A 129 9.13 18.09 -10.14
N THR A 130 9.80 17.28 -10.95
CA THR A 130 11.06 16.60 -10.60
C THR A 130 12.17 17.61 -10.26
N THR A 131 12.19 18.78 -10.91
CA THR A 131 13.13 19.86 -10.57
C THR A 131 12.85 20.42 -9.17
N LEU A 132 11.59 20.64 -8.80
CA LEU A 132 11.22 21.07 -7.45
C LEU A 132 11.57 20.00 -6.41
N VAL A 133 11.24 18.74 -6.66
CA VAL A 133 11.56 17.62 -5.77
C VAL A 133 13.07 17.55 -5.54
N ASN A 134 13.85 17.56 -6.61
CA ASN A 134 15.31 17.59 -6.53
C ASN A 134 15.86 18.79 -5.79
N TYR A 135 15.31 19.97 -6.03
CA TYR A 135 15.71 21.18 -5.32
C TYR A 135 15.49 20.99 -3.82
N VAL A 136 14.31 20.52 -3.41
CA VAL A 136 14.00 20.29 -1.99
C VAL A 136 15.01 19.32 -1.36
N LEU A 137 15.26 18.17 -1.98
CA LEU A 137 16.22 17.16 -1.49
C LEU A 137 17.68 17.63 -1.41
N ASN A 138 18.04 18.70 -2.12
CA ASN A 138 19.40 19.23 -2.14
C ASN A 138 19.65 20.38 -1.16
N GLU A 139 18.57 20.97 -0.63
CA GLU A 139 18.63 22.11 0.28
C GLU A 139 18.83 21.66 1.73
N ASP A 140 19.54 22.48 2.53
CA ASP A 140 19.73 22.21 3.95
C ASP A 140 18.54 22.73 4.77
N HIS A 141 17.44 21.98 4.71
CA HIS A 141 16.23 22.27 5.50
C HIS A 141 16.19 21.55 6.85
N GLY A 142 17.17 20.68 7.15
CA GLY A 142 17.23 19.91 8.41
C GLY A 142 16.05 18.97 8.63
N LYS A 143 15.41 18.50 7.55
CA LYS A 143 14.27 17.56 7.56
C LYS A 143 14.66 16.29 6.84
N LYS A 144 14.13 15.15 7.27
CA LYS A 144 14.27 13.86 6.60
C LYS A 144 13.04 13.64 5.73
N ILE A 145 13.18 13.77 4.42
CA ILE A 145 12.08 13.68 3.48
C ILE A 145 12.12 12.31 2.81
N CYS A 146 10.97 11.63 2.75
CA CYS A 146 10.79 10.49 1.86
C CYS A 146 10.10 10.95 0.59
N VAL A 147 10.64 10.58 -0.57
CA VAL A 147 10.01 10.87 -1.85
C VAL A 147 9.46 9.58 -2.44
N ILE A 148 8.19 9.64 -2.84
CA ILE A 148 7.54 8.58 -3.59
C ILE A 148 7.27 9.12 -5.00
N GLU A 149 7.97 8.55 -5.97
CA GLU A 149 7.80 8.86 -7.39
C GLU A 149 6.83 7.87 -8.01
N ASN A 150 5.76 8.38 -8.60
CA ASN A 150 4.88 7.60 -9.45
C ASN A 150 5.26 7.90 -10.90
N GLU A 151 5.95 6.99 -11.60
CA GLU A 151 6.31 7.11 -13.03
C GLU A 151 5.42 6.17 -13.89
N PHE A 152 5.07 6.58 -15.12
CA PHE A 152 4.28 5.77 -16.07
C PHE A 152 5.01 5.67 -17.40
N GLY A 153 5.67 4.54 -17.68
CA GLY A 153 6.38 4.29 -18.93
C GLY A 153 7.64 3.43 -18.76
N ALA A 154 8.05 2.71 -19.80
CA ALA A 154 9.15 1.73 -19.76
C ALA A 154 10.57 2.34 -19.78
N ILE A 155 10.72 3.64 -19.54
CA ILE A 155 12.00 4.35 -19.59
C ILE A 155 12.14 5.19 -18.31
N ASN A 156 12.76 4.61 -17.29
CA ASN A 156 13.20 5.28 -16.05
C ASN A 156 14.28 6.32 -16.39
N ILE A 157 13.89 7.56 -16.73
CA ILE A 157 14.85 8.67 -16.88
C ILE A 157 14.93 9.46 -15.57
N ASP A 158 13.85 9.55 -14.82
CA ASP A 158 13.74 10.47 -13.69
C ASP A 158 14.39 9.93 -12.41
N THR A 159 14.37 8.61 -12.18
CA THR A 159 14.96 8.00 -10.96
C THR A 159 16.48 8.23 -10.85
N GLY A 160 17.18 8.34 -11.98
CA GLY A 160 18.62 8.63 -12.02
C GLY A 160 18.94 10.07 -11.61
N LEU A 161 18.10 11.04 -12.01
CA LEU A 161 18.28 12.45 -11.67
C LEU A 161 18.11 12.71 -10.18
N VAL A 162 17.21 11.98 -9.52
CA VAL A 162 16.95 12.15 -8.07
C VAL A 162 17.95 11.40 -7.20
N ALA A 163 18.32 10.18 -7.58
CA ALA A 163 19.29 9.39 -6.82
C ALA A 163 20.74 9.93 -6.92
N GLU A 164 21.14 10.53 -8.05
CA GLU A 164 22.51 11.04 -8.24
C GLU A 164 22.84 12.29 -7.40
N ASN A 165 21.82 13.03 -6.93
CA ASN A 165 22.00 14.31 -6.26
C ASN A 165 21.79 14.29 -4.74
N MET A 166 21.69 13.13 -4.08
CA MET A 166 21.35 13.08 -2.65
C MET A 166 22.51 13.44 -1.71
N LYS A 167 22.26 14.35 -0.76
CA LYS A 167 23.12 14.59 0.41
C LYS A 167 22.52 13.95 1.67
N VAL A 168 22.92 12.71 1.95
CA VAL A 168 22.78 11.97 3.23
C VAL A 168 21.39 11.96 3.92
N ALA A 169 20.83 10.74 4.06
CA ALA A 169 19.65 10.34 4.85
C ALA A 169 18.26 10.55 4.20
N GLU A 170 18.19 10.52 2.87
CA GLU A 170 16.94 10.56 2.13
C GLU A 170 16.75 9.24 1.35
N GLU A 171 15.52 8.72 1.33
CA GLU A 171 15.17 7.47 0.65
C GLU A 171 14.12 7.79 -0.43
N VAL A 172 14.51 7.64 -1.70
CA VAL A 172 13.59 7.65 -2.83
C VAL A 172 13.05 6.25 -3.02
N ILE A 173 11.73 6.11 -2.96
CA ILE A 173 11.04 4.88 -3.28
C ILE A 173 10.37 5.08 -4.63
N SER A 174 10.97 4.49 -5.67
CA SER A 174 10.36 4.43 -7.00
C SER A 174 9.34 3.30 -7.08
N MET A 175 8.24 3.55 -7.79
CA MET A 175 7.18 2.58 -8.05
C MET A 175 7.20 2.15 -9.52
N ASP A 176 7.59 0.91 -9.81
CA ASP A 176 7.63 0.37 -11.18
C ASP A 176 6.28 -0.25 -11.62
N ASN A 177 5.87 0.10 -12.86
CA ASN A 177 4.83 -0.51 -13.73
C ASN A 177 3.37 -0.03 -13.63
N GLY A 178 2.94 0.76 -14.64
CA GLY A 178 1.54 1.14 -14.86
C GLY A 178 0.76 0.25 -15.84
N CYS A 179 -0.49 -0.07 -15.52
CA CYS A 179 -1.69 0.26 -16.33
C CYS A 179 -3.01 -0.15 -15.61
N ALA A 180 -4.11 0.54 -15.95
CA ALA A 180 -5.52 0.37 -15.55
C ALA A 180 -5.87 0.60 -14.07
N CYS A 181 -5.84 1.86 -13.61
CA CYS A 181 -6.52 2.47 -12.43
C CYS A 181 -6.60 1.70 -11.07
N CYS A 182 -6.00 0.53 -10.94
CA CYS A 182 -6.09 -0.42 -9.84
C CYS A 182 -4.70 -0.80 -9.31
N THR A 183 -3.70 -0.91 -10.18
CA THR A 183 -2.31 -1.28 -9.83
C THR A 183 -1.62 -0.15 -9.07
N VAL A 184 -1.75 1.09 -9.55
CA VAL A 184 -1.21 2.30 -8.87
C VAL A 184 -1.70 2.44 -7.43
N ARG A 185 -2.97 2.14 -7.16
CA ARG A 185 -3.53 2.17 -5.80
C ARG A 185 -2.98 1.05 -4.93
N GLY A 186 -2.85 -0.16 -5.47
CA GLY A 186 -2.26 -1.30 -4.76
C GLY A 186 -0.79 -1.09 -4.43
N ASP A 187 -0.01 -0.56 -5.37
CA ASP A 187 1.40 -0.24 -5.19
C ASP A 187 1.59 0.92 -4.23
N LEU A 188 0.75 1.96 -4.32
CA LEU A 188 0.79 3.09 -3.38
C LEU A 188 0.51 2.62 -1.95
N VAL A 189 -0.53 1.80 -1.76
CA VAL A 189 -0.84 1.21 -0.45
C VAL A 189 0.33 0.36 0.05
N ARG A 190 0.97 -0.45 -0.81
CA ARG A 190 2.13 -1.27 -0.43
C ARG A 190 3.34 -0.42 -0.03
N SER A 191 3.68 0.60 -0.82
CA SER A 191 4.78 1.52 -0.52
C SER A 191 4.54 2.27 0.79
N LEU A 192 3.33 2.79 1.00
CA LEU A 192 2.95 3.45 2.25
C LEU A 192 2.96 2.48 3.44
N GLN A 193 2.52 1.23 3.26
CA GLN A 193 2.61 0.20 4.29
C GLN A 193 4.06 -0.19 4.61
N GLY A 194 4.95 -0.22 3.63
CA GLY A 194 6.39 -0.39 3.83
C GLY A 194 7.00 0.77 4.62
N LEU A 195 6.55 2.00 4.35
CA LEU A 195 6.92 3.19 5.12
C LEU A 195 6.45 3.13 6.57
N LYS A 196 5.36 2.41 6.90
CA LYS A 196 4.84 2.33 8.28
C LYS A 196 5.92 1.89 9.29
N LYS A 197 6.76 0.93 8.90
CA LYS A 197 7.87 0.42 9.73
C LYS A 197 9.04 1.40 9.86
N LYS A 198 9.02 2.50 9.11
CA LYS A 198 10.06 3.53 9.04
C LYS A 198 9.53 4.93 9.34
N LEU A 199 8.29 5.08 9.85
CA LEU A 199 7.64 6.40 10.02
C LEU A 199 8.48 7.36 10.88
N GLU A 200 9.10 6.85 11.96
CA GLU A 200 9.96 7.66 12.85
C GLU A 200 11.24 8.16 12.17
N LYS A 201 11.59 7.66 10.98
CA LYS A 201 12.78 8.07 10.24
C LYS A 201 12.54 9.31 9.38
N PHE A 202 11.29 9.65 9.08
CA PHE A 202 10.97 10.74 8.15
C PHE A 202 10.10 11.79 8.84
N ASP A 203 10.34 13.05 8.51
CA ASP A 203 9.52 14.17 8.97
C ASP A 203 8.30 14.40 8.05
N MET A 204 8.43 14.05 6.77
CA MET A 204 7.36 14.18 5.77
C MET A 204 7.57 13.26 4.55
N VAL A 205 6.51 13.09 3.77
CA VAL A 205 6.51 12.43 2.46
C VAL A 205 6.17 13.45 1.38
N MET A 206 6.96 13.48 0.31
CA MET A 206 6.59 14.12 -0.95
C MET A 206 6.13 13.05 -1.94
N PHE A 207 4.90 13.15 -2.41
CA PHE A 207 4.34 12.22 -3.39
C PHE A 207 4.28 12.91 -4.76
N GLU A 208 5.21 12.59 -5.67
CA GLU A 208 5.20 13.12 -7.03
C GLU A 208 4.28 12.30 -7.93
N THR A 209 3.29 12.95 -8.53
CA THR A 209 2.44 12.35 -9.56
C THR A 209 3.08 12.48 -10.94
N THR A 210 2.88 11.53 -11.85
CA THR A 210 3.28 11.67 -13.25
C THR A 210 2.63 12.91 -13.89
N GLY A 211 3.24 13.47 -14.94
CA GLY A 211 2.64 14.57 -15.72
C GLY A 211 1.34 14.22 -16.45
N LEU A 212 0.93 12.95 -16.44
CA LEU A 212 -0.27 12.40 -17.10
C LEU A 212 -1.28 11.83 -16.10
N ALA A 213 -0.96 11.82 -14.80
CA ALA A 213 -1.79 11.21 -13.78
C ALA A 213 -3.04 12.04 -13.48
N ASP A 214 -4.07 11.38 -12.96
CA ASP A 214 -5.19 12.03 -12.29
C ASP A 214 -4.90 12.08 -10.78
N PRO A 215 -4.83 13.26 -10.14
CA PRO A 215 -4.64 13.35 -8.69
C PRO A 215 -5.84 12.81 -7.90
N ALA A 216 -7.05 12.85 -8.43
CA ALA A 216 -8.25 12.51 -7.65
C ALA A 216 -8.27 11.05 -7.15
N PRO A 217 -7.93 10.02 -7.95
CA PRO A 217 -7.73 8.65 -7.47
C PRO A 217 -6.63 8.49 -6.41
N ILE A 218 -5.56 9.28 -6.50
CA ILE A 218 -4.45 9.29 -5.52
C ILE A 218 -4.97 9.85 -4.20
N MET A 219 -5.68 10.97 -4.23
CA MET A 219 -6.29 11.57 -3.04
C MET A 219 -7.28 10.63 -2.34
N LYS A 220 -8.11 9.91 -3.12
CA LYS A 220 -9.00 8.86 -2.58
C LYS A 220 -8.22 7.72 -1.91
N THR A 221 -7.01 7.44 -2.37
CA THR A 221 -6.16 6.39 -1.76
C THR A 221 -5.71 6.80 -0.36
N PHE A 222 -5.34 8.07 -0.17
CA PHE A 222 -5.00 8.63 1.14
C PHE A 222 -6.17 8.73 2.11
N GLN A 223 -7.41 8.80 1.60
CA GLN A 223 -8.64 8.78 2.42
C GLN A 223 -9.03 7.38 2.92
N GLN A 224 -8.29 6.33 2.55
CA GLN A 224 -8.59 4.98 3.05
C GLN A 224 -8.25 4.87 4.55
N PRO A 225 -9.10 4.22 5.37
CA PRO A 225 -8.86 4.08 6.81
C PRO A 225 -7.49 3.48 7.14
N GLU A 226 -7.04 2.46 6.39
CA GLU A 226 -5.73 1.85 6.63
C GLU A 226 -4.53 2.78 6.38
N ILE A 227 -4.71 3.86 5.62
CA ILE A 227 -3.68 4.87 5.34
C ILE A 227 -3.80 6.04 6.33
N MET A 228 -5.02 6.56 6.55
CA MET A 228 -5.27 7.69 7.44
C MET A 228 -4.88 7.44 8.90
N THR A 229 -4.72 6.18 9.30
CA THR A 229 -4.22 5.82 10.63
C THR A 229 -2.78 6.28 10.87
N HIS A 230 -1.96 6.40 9.83
CA HIS A 230 -0.52 6.69 9.94
C HIS A 230 -0.07 7.92 9.14
N PHE A 231 -0.85 8.30 8.13
CA PHE A 231 -0.53 9.39 7.21
C PHE A 231 -1.64 10.44 7.22
N ARG A 232 -1.27 11.71 7.07
CA ARG A 232 -2.20 12.82 6.82
C ARG A 232 -1.78 13.56 5.55
N VAL A 233 -2.73 13.90 4.69
CA VAL A 233 -2.42 14.79 3.56
C VAL A 233 -2.39 16.22 4.08
N ASP A 234 -1.20 16.83 4.00
CA ASP A 234 -0.95 18.20 4.45
C ASP A 234 -1.34 19.21 3.37
N GLY A 235 -1.11 18.88 2.10
CA GLY A 235 -1.50 19.72 0.98
C GLY A 235 -1.23 19.11 -0.39
N VAL A 236 -1.77 19.76 -1.41
CA VAL A 236 -1.49 19.45 -2.82
C VAL A 236 -0.91 20.69 -3.48
N VAL A 237 0.25 20.55 -4.10
CA VAL A 237 0.99 21.61 -4.78
C VAL A 237 0.96 21.33 -6.27
N CYS A 238 0.20 22.14 -7.01
CA CYS A 238 0.12 22.04 -8.48
C CYS A 238 1.12 23.01 -9.12
N LEU A 239 2.08 22.47 -9.87
CA LEU A 239 3.04 23.23 -10.65
C LEU A 239 2.50 23.47 -12.04
N VAL A 240 2.67 24.70 -12.51
CA VAL A 240 2.28 25.14 -13.84
C VAL A 240 3.43 25.88 -14.50
N ASP A 241 3.79 25.47 -15.72
CA ASP A 241 4.63 26.29 -16.57
C ASP A 241 3.80 27.43 -17.15
N SER A 242 4.04 28.65 -16.67
CA SER A 242 3.32 29.85 -17.10
C SER A 242 3.43 30.16 -18.60
N MET A 243 4.51 29.73 -19.26
CA MET A 243 4.72 29.94 -20.69
C MET A 243 3.77 29.04 -21.50
N PHE A 244 3.62 27.77 -21.11
CA PHE A 244 2.85 26.77 -21.85
C PHE A 244 1.45 26.51 -21.28
N LEU A 245 1.10 27.09 -20.13
CA LEU A 245 -0.18 26.85 -19.44
C LEU A 245 -1.39 27.02 -20.36
N LYS A 246 -1.45 28.13 -21.10
CA LYS A 246 -2.59 28.43 -21.98
C LYS A 246 -2.68 27.43 -23.14
N ASP A 247 -1.54 27.04 -23.70
CA ASP A 247 -1.51 26.11 -24.82
C ASP A 247 -1.97 24.73 -24.36
N HIS A 248 -1.47 24.25 -23.22
CA HIS A 248 -1.86 22.96 -22.65
C HIS A 248 -3.33 22.92 -22.22
N ILE A 249 -3.86 23.94 -21.53
CA ILE A 249 -5.26 23.96 -21.09
C ILE A 249 -6.22 24.04 -22.28
N ASN A 250 -5.88 24.80 -23.32
CA ASN A 250 -6.75 24.99 -24.48
C ASN A 250 -6.54 23.93 -25.58
N GLU A 251 -5.63 22.97 -25.37
CA GLU A 251 -5.37 21.91 -26.32
C GLU A 251 -6.64 21.09 -26.57
N VAL A 252 -7.12 21.08 -27.81
CA VAL A 252 -8.29 20.31 -28.21
C VAL A 252 -7.85 18.86 -28.40
N ARG A 253 -8.28 18.02 -27.46
CA ARG A 253 -8.06 16.58 -27.52
C ARG A 253 -9.14 15.90 -28.38
N PRO A 254 -8.83 14.75 -29.02
CA PRO A 254 -9.83 13.94 -29.72
C PRO A 254 -11.07 13.64 -28.84
N GLU A 255 -12.23 13.48 -29.48
CA GLU A 255 -13.46 13.18 -28.76
C GLU A 255 -13.32 11.91 -27.90
N GLY A 256 -13.69 12.00 -26.63
CA GLY A 256 -13.55 10.91 -25.66
C GLY A 256 -12.19 10.80 -24.97
N THR A 257 -11.24 11.71 -25.24
CA THR A 257 -9.95 11.77 -24.54
C THR A 257 -9.90 12.94 -23.56
N VAL A 258 -9.20 12.76 -22.44
CA VAL A 258 -9.08 13.76 -21.38
C VAL A 258 -7.89 14.67 -21.67
N ASN A 259 -8.03 15.96 -21.40
CA ASN A 259 -6.90 16.88 -21.37
C ASN A 259 -6.23 16.77 -19.99
N GLU A 260 -5.05 16.15 -19.95
CA GLU A 260 -4.29 15.87 -18.73
C GLU A 260 -3.88 17.15 -18.01
N ALA A 261 -3.59 18.24 -18.74
CA ALA A 261 -3.27 19.51 -18.11
C ALA A 261 -4.47 20.13 -17.39
N VAL A 262 -5.67 20.02 -17.97
CA VAL A 262 -6.91 20.42 -17.29
C VAL A 262 -7.16 19.54 -16.06
N GLN A 263 -6.98 18.23 -16.21
CA GLN A 263 -7.19 17.26 -15.12
C GLN A 263 -6.23 17.49 -13.94
N GLN A 264 -4.99 17.91 -14.21
CA GLN A 264 -3.99 18.19 -13.19
C GLN A 264 -4.18 19.54 -12.49
N VAL A 265 -4.62 20.57 -13.22
CA VAL A 265 -4.76 21.95 -12.69
C VAL A 265 -6.09 22.15 -11.96
N ALA A 266 -7.15 21.44 -12.35
CA ALA A 266 -8.50 21.62 -11.82
C ALA A 266 -9.06 20.37 -11.10
N PHE A 267 -8.18 19.55 -10.51
CA PHE A 267 -8.55 18.29 -9.87
C PHE A 267 -9.46 18.47 -8.63
#